data_AF-A0A369Q679-F1
#
_entry.id   AF-A0A369Q679-F1
#
_cell.length_a   1.000
_cell.length_b   1.000
_cell.length_c   1.000
_cell.angle_alpha   90.00
_cell.angle_beta   90.00
_cell.angle_gamma   90.00
#
_symmetry.space_group_name_H-M   'P 1'
#
loop_
_entity.id
_entity.type
_entity.pdbx_description
1 polymer ?
#
loop_
_entity_poly.entity_id
_entity_poly.type
_entity_poly.pdbx_seq_one_letter_code
_entity_poly.pdbx_strand_id
1 'polypeptide(L)'
;MFCFAVTSHNSLAVYDNANNKSNWREQQLYGSGRLGMWRPNLNLAVANGSSVWNSYGLKFFELSNHLGNVMAVINDNRTQTGSTYEPIVVNANDYSRFFYCFHRCS
;
A
#
# COMPACT_ATOMS: atom_id res chain seq x y z
N MET A 1 -4.18 -11.76 -18.33
CA MET A 1 -5.56 -11.22 -18.33
C MET A 1 -5.86 -10.84 -16.90
N PHE A 2 -6.16 -9.55 -16.65
CA PHE A 2 -6.39 -9.04 -15.30
C PHE A 2 -7.87 -9.14 -14.93
N CYS A 3 -8.16 -9.58 -13.71
CA CYS A 3 -9.51 -9.61 -13.15
C CYS A 3 -9.57 -8.63 -11.97
N PHE A 4 -10.62 -7.81 -11.94
CA PHE A 4 -10.78 -6.76 -10.93
C PHE A 4 -11.99 -7.09 -10.05
N ALA A 5 -11.82 -7.06 -8.72
CA ALA A 5 -12.94 -6.96 -7.81
C ALA A 5 -13.26 -5.47 -7.63
N VAL A 6 -14.52 -5.07 -7.82
CA VAL A 6 -14.96 -3.67 -7.80
C VAL A 6 -16.16 -3.47 -6.87
N THR A 7 -16.28 -2.29 -6.25
CA THR A 7 -17.52 -1.73 -5.72
C THR A 7 -18.09 -0.80 -6.80
N SER A 8 -19.28 -0.21 -6.61
CA SER A 8 -19.99 0.54 -7.65
C SER A 8 -19.13 1.53 -8.44
N HIS A 9 -18.06 2.07 -7.85
CA HIS A 9 -17.13 2.99 -8.53
C HIS A 9 -15.63 2.81 -8.23
N ASN A 10 -15.20 1.83 -7.43
CA ASN A 10 -13.79 1.66 -7.06
C ASN A 10 -13.31 0.21 -7.21
N SER A 11 -12.08 0.01 -7.70
CA SER A 11 -11.42 -1.30 -7.63
C SER A 11 -11.02 -1.63 -6.19
N LEU A 12 -11.48 -2.76 -5.66
CA LEU A 12 -11.05 -3.30 -4.37
C LEU A 12 -9.83 -4.20 -4.50
N ALA A 13 -9.74 -5.00 -5.57
CA ALA A 13 -8.63 -5.92 -5.73
C ALA A 13 -8.30 -6.17 -7.19
N VAL A 14 -7.03 -6.45 -7.46
CA VAL A 14 -6.49 -6.77 -8.77
C VAL A 14 -5.91 -8.17 -8.72
N TYR A 15 -6.35 -9.00 -9.67
CA TYR A 15 -5.85 -10.35 -9.91
C TYR A 15 -5.29 -10.45 -11.32
N ASP A 16 -4.32 -11.33 -11.53
CA ASP A 16 -3.75 -11.64 -12.84
C ASP A 16 -3.67 -13.15 -13.07
N ASN A 17 -4.02 -13.56 -14.27
CA ASN A 17 -3.88 -14.92 -14.76
C ASN A 17 -2.60 -15.04 -15.59
N ALA A 18 -1.46 -15.13 -14.91
CA ALA A 18 -0.16 -15.37 -15.51
C ALA A 18 0.18 -16.86 -15.41
N ASN A 19 0.68 -17.47 -16.51
CA ASN A 19 1.08 -18.89 -16.55
C ASN A 19 -0.01 -19.88 -16.09
N ASN A 20 -1.27 -19.65 -16.47
CA ASN A 20 -2.44 -20.44 -16.03
C ASN A 20 -2.64 -20.49 -14.51
N LYS A 21 -2.10 -19.52 -13.77
CA LYS A 21 -2.25 -19.39 -12.32
C LYS A 21 -2.91 -18.05 -12.02
N SER A 22 -3.90 -18.06 -11.12
CA SER A 22 -4.51 -16.84 -10.62
C SER A 22 -3.66 -16.28 -9.49
N ASN A 23 -3.20 -15.04 -9.65
CA ASN A 23 -2.37 -14.34 -8.69
C ASN A 23 -3.10 -13.12 -8.16
N TRP A 24 -3.18 -12.98 -6.85
CA TRP A 24 -3.66 -11.77 -6.19
C TRP A 24 -2.53 -10.73 -6.15
N ARG A 25 -2.66 -9.69 -6.96
CA ARG A 25 -1.63 -8.66 -7.09
C ARG A 25 -1.78 -7.60 -6.01
N GLU A 26 -2.98 -7.03 -5.89
CA GLU A 26 -3.22 -5.84 -5.08
C GLU A 26 -4.62 -5.89 -4.45
N GLN A 27 -4.75 -5.26 -3.28
CA GLN A 27 -6.02 -5.05 -2.59
C GLN A 27 -6.01 -3.66 -1.95
N GLN A 28 -7.05 -2.85 -2.19
CA GLN A 28 -7.26 -1.61 -1.47
C GLN A 28 -7.72 -1.89 -0.04
N LEU A 29 -7.16 -1.14 0.91
CA LEU A 29 -7.55 -1.17 2.31
C LEU A 29 -8.46 0.03 2.59
N TYR A 30 -9.66 -0.25 3.10
CA TYR A 30 -10.66 0.77 3.41
C TYR A 30 -10.91 0.86 4.93
N GLY A 31 -11.13 2.07 5.40
CA GLY A 31 -11.68 2.40 6.71
C GLY A 31 -12.93 3.26 6.54
N SER A 32 -12.92 4.51 7.02
CA SER A 32 -13.91 5.54 6.64
C SER A 32 -13.69 6.10 5.24
N GLY A 33 -12.52 5.86 4.65
CA GLY A 33 -12.13 6.18 3.27
C GLY A 33 -11.03 5.23 2.80
N ARG A 34 -10.31 5.58 1.72
CA ARG A 34 -9.13 4.81 1.28
C ARG A 34 -8.00 5.03 2.28
N LEU A 35 -7.62 3.96 2.99
CA LEU A 35 -6.56 3.97 3.99
C LEU A 35 -5.21 3.61 3.38
N GLY A 36 -5.21 2.76 2.35
CA GLY A 36 -3.97 2.28 1.74
C GLY A 36 -4.18 1.11 0.79
N MET A 37 -3.11 0.35 0.57
CA MET A 37 -3.09 -0.79 -0.33
C MET A 37 -2.21 -1.92 0.23
N TRP A 38 -2.69 -3.15 0.11
CA TRP A 38 -1.95 -4.37 0.35
C TRP A 38 -1.53 -5.00 -0.99
N ARG A 39 -0.26 -5.36 -1.14
CA ARG A 39 0.33 -5.84 -2.40
C ARG A 39 1.00 -7.20 -2.20
N PRO A 40 0.23 -8.28 -2.02
CA PRO A 40 0.80 -9.55 -1.61
C PRO A 40 1.50 -10.33 -2.72
N ASN A 41 1.23 -10.02 -3.98
CA ASN A 41 1.72 -10.79 -5.14
C ASN A 41 1.59 -12.32 -4.93
N LEU A 42 0.41 -12.74 -4.48
CA LEU A 42 0.14 -14.07 -3.98
C LEU A 42 -0.36 -15.00 -5.08
N ASN A 43 0.28 -16.15 -5.27
CA ASN A 43 -0.27 -17.21 -6.12
C ASN A 43 -1.36 -18.00 -5.36
N LEU A 44 -2.61 -17.89 -5.82
CA LEU A 44 -3.77 -18.50 -5.17
C LEU A 44 -3.82 -20.03 -5.29
N ALA A 45 -2.97 -20.64 -6.12
CA ALA A 45 -2.87 -22.09 -6.22
C ALA A 45 -2.09 -22.72 -5.04
N VAL A 46 -1.31 -21.93 -4.30
CA VAL A 46 -0.38 -22.43 -3.26
C VAL A 46 -0.64 -21.84 -1.88
N ALA A 47 -1.29 -20.67 -1.80
CA ALA A 47 -1.54 -19.98 -0.55
C ALA A 47 -2.80 -19.11 -0.65
N ASN A 48 -3.28 -18.63 0.50
CA ASN A 48 -4.48 -17.81 0.61
C ASN A 48 -4.17 -16.48 1.32
N GLY A 49 -5.14 -15.55 1.31
CA GLY A 49 -4.91 -14.22 1.87
C GLY A 49 -4.54 -14.25 3.36
N SER A 50 -5.14 -15.16 4.14
CA SER A 50 -4.90 -15.28 5.58
C SER A 50 -3.45 -15.68 5.90
N SER A 51 -2.83 -16.55 5.09
CA SER A 51 -1.47 -17.01 5.34
C SER A 51 -0.41 -15.93 5.12
N VAL A 52 -0.70 -14.89 4.34
CA VAL A 52 0.24 -13.80 3.99
C VAL A 52 -0.15 -12.47 4.62
N TRP A 53 -1.36 -12.35 5.16
CA TRP A 53 -1.85 -11.10 5.75
C TRP A 53 -0.95 -10.54 6.86
N ASN A 54 -0.33 -11.41 7.66
CA ASN A 54 0.54 -10.99 8.77
C ASN A 54 2.01 -10.76 8.35
N SER A 55 2.34 -10.89 7.06
CA SER A 55 3.68 -10.59 6.56
C SER A 55 3.88 -9.07 6.45
N TYR A 56 5.00 -8.59 6.99
CA TYR A 56 5.43 -7.20 6.88
C TYR A 56 6.01 -6.90 5.50
N GLY A 57 6.00 -5.62 5.10
CA GLY A 57 6.53 -5.17 3.81
C GLY A 57 5.49 -5.09 2.70
N LEU A 58 4.28 -5.60 2.94
CA LEU A 58 3.27 -5.77 1.91
C LEU A 58 2.14 -4.75 2.01
N LYS A 59 2.04 -4.00 3.12
CA LYS A 59 0.99 -3.01 3.32
C LYS A 59 1.58 -1.61 3.24
N PHE A 60 0.89 -0.77 2.49
CA PHE A 60 1.23 0.62 2.27
C PHE A 60 0.06 1.47 2.73
N PHE A 61 0.31 2.40 3.64
CA PHE A 61 -0.70 3.29 4.20
C PHE A 61 -0.47 4.73 3.76
N GLU A 62 -1.55 5.43 3.50
CA GLU A 62 -1.50 6.81 3.04
C GLU A 62 -1.94 7.75 4.17
N LEU A 63 -1.03 8.62 4.57
CA LEU A 63 -1.31 9.69 5.51
C LEU A 63 -1.86 10.86 4.70
N SER A 64 -3.19 10.99 4.70
CA SER A 64 -3.89 12.07 4.02
C SER A 64 -4.33 13.16 5.00
N ASN A 65 -4.39 14.40 4.53
CA ASN A 65 -5.01 15.48 5.29
C ASN A 65 -6.55 15.44 5.17
N HIS A 66 -7.24 16.29 5.92
CA HIS A 66 -8.72 16.39 5.88
C HIS A 66 -9.28 16.79 4.50
N LEU A 67 -8.44 17.31 3.60
CA LEU A 67 -8.82 17.68 2.23
C LEU A 67 -8.65 16.50 1.25
N GLY A 68 -8.12 15.36 1.70
CA GLY A 68 -7.87 14.17 0.90
C GLY A 68 -6.50 14.14 0.20
N ASN A 69 -5.59 15.08 0.48
CA ASN A 69 -4.26 15.09 -0.12
C ASN A 69 -3.34 14.09 0.59
N VAL A 70 -2.68 13.20 -0.15
CA VAL A 70 -1.68 12.26 0.40
C VAL A 70 -0.37 13.01 0.67
N MET A 71 0.00 13.12 1.94
CA MET A 71 1.22 13.77 2.41
C MET A 71 2.38 12.78 2.56
N ALA A 72 2.09 11.54 2.95
CA ALA A 72 3.11 10.52 3.04
C ALA A 72 2.54 9.13 2.79
N VAL A 73 3.38 8.25 2.28
CA VAL A 73 3.11 6.82 2.16
C VAL A 73 4.10 6.08 3.04
N ILE A 74 3.58 5.32 4.00
CA ILE A 74 4.38 4.49 4.91
C ILE A 74 4.15 3.01 4.61
N ASN A 75 5.16 2.19 4.88
CA ASN A 75 5.06 0.74 4.79
C ASN A 75 4.96 0.12 6.19
N ASP A 76 4.32 -1.04 6.30
CA ASP A 76 4.15 -1.76 7.57
C ASP A 76 5.42 -2.44 8.09
N ASN A 77 6.50 -2.41 7.31
CA ASN A 77 7.82 -2.83 7.74
C ASN A 77 8.48 -1.78 8.65
N ARG A 78 9.30 -2.25 9.58
CA ARG A 78 10.03 -1.43 10.54
C ARG A 78 11.53 -1.65 10.38
N THR A 79 12.29 -0.56 10.46
CA THR A 79 13.74 -0.61 10.53
C THR A 79 14.17 -0.34 11.96
N GLN A 80 14.96 -1.24 12.53
CA GLN A 80 15.52 -1.04 13.86
C GLN A 80 16.72 -0.11 13.77
N THR A 81 16.68 0.99 14.52
CA THR A 81 17.80 1.94 14.65
C THR A 81 18.21 1.98 16.12
N GLY A 82 19.24 1.20 16.48
CA GLY A 82 19.62 1.01 17.88
C GLY A 82 18.52 0.31 18.68
N SER A 83 17.93 1.03 19.64
CA SER A 83 16.85 0.52 20.51
C SER A 83 15.45 0.97 20.08
N THR A 84 15.31 1.76 19.01
CA THR A 84 14.02 2.24 18.51
C THR A 84 13.64 1.56 17.20
N TYR A 85 12.33 1.48 16.94
CA TYR A 85 11.76 0.96 15.69
C TYR A 85 11.13 2.11 14.94
N GLU A 86 11.66 2.41 13.76
CA GLU A 86 11.13 3.44 12.88
C GLU A 86 10.35 2.78 11.73
N PRO A 87 9.18 3.31 11.33
CA PRO A 87 8.47 2.84 10.16
C PRO A 87 9.22 3.23 8.88
N ILE A 88 9.09 2.43 7.82
CA ILE A 88 9.67 2.78 6.52
C ILE A 88 8.77 3.80 5.82
N VAL A 89 9.31 4.99 5.54
CA VAL A 89 8.66 6.00 4.72
C VAL A 89 8.99 5.75 3.25
N VAL A 90 7.98 5.47 2.44
CA VAL A 90 8.13 5.18 1.01
C VAL A 90 8.14 6.46 0.19
N ASN A 91 7.32 7.43 0.59
CA ASN A 91 7.26 8.75 -0.04
C ASN A 91 6.74 9.78 0.97
N ALA A 92 7.22 11.01 0.88
CA ALA A 92 6.74 12.15 1.63
C ALA A 92 6.67 13.37 0.69
N ASN A 93 5.56 14.09 0.74
CA ASN A 93 5.34 15.33 0.02
C ASN A 93 4.91 16.42 1.02
N ASP A 94 5.66 17.50 1.03
CA ASP A 94 5.31 18.68 1.81
C ASP A 94 4.32 19.53 1.02
N TYR A 95 3.09 19.62 1.52
CA TYR A 95 2.05 20.47 0.93
C TYR A 95 2.03 21.83 1.65
N SER A 96 2.92 22.75 1.25
CA SER A 96 2.83 24.15 1.67
C SER A 96 1.75 24.88 0.83
N ARG A 97 0.98 25.77 1.47
CA ARG A 97 0.27 26.79 0.69
C ARG A 97 1.36 27.72 0.16
N PHE A 98 1.56 27.64 -1.16
CA PHE A 98 2.67 28.21 -1.95
C PHE A 98 3.92 27.30 -2.02
N PHE A 99 4.11 26.70 -3.20
CA PHE A 99 5.25 25.93 -3.71
C PHE A 99 6.59 26.22 -3.02
N TYR A 100 7.27 25.20 -2.49
CA TYR A 100 8.70 24.91 -2.71
C TYR A 100 8.99 23.44 -2.39
N CYS A 101 9.52 22.68 -3.35
CA CYS A 101 10.06 21.33 -3.16
C CYS A 101 11.44 21.44 -2.51
N PHE A 102 11.65 20.87 -1.32
CA PHE A 102 12.99 20.70 -0.75
C PHE A 102 13.37 19.22 -0.78
N HIS A 103 13.97 18.80 -1.89
CA HIS A 103 14.71 17.55 -1.96
C HIS A 103 15.95 17.71 -1.07
N ARG A 104 16.04 17.01 0.06
CA ARG A 104 17.30 16.89 0.79
C ARG A 104 17.92 15.53 0.49
N CYS A 105 18.92 15.54 -0.38
CA CYS A 105 20.01 14.58 -0.30
C CYS A 105 20.77 14.79 1.00
N SER A 106 20.99 13.72 1.74
CA SER A 106 22.25 13.44 2.46
C SER A 106 22.46 11.94 2.46
#